data_AF-A0A086ZTS5-F1
#
_entry.id   AF-A0A086ZTS5-F1
#
_cell.length_a   1.000
_cell.length_b   1.000
_cell.length_c   1.000
_cell.angle_alpha   90.00
_cell.angle_beta   90.00
_cell.angle_gamma   90.00
#
_symmetry.space_group_name_H-M   'P 1'
#
loop_
_entity.id
_entity.type
_entity.pdbx_description
1 polymer ?
#
loop_
_entity_poly.entity_id
_entity_poly.type
_entity_poly.pdbx_seq_one_letter_code
_entity_poly.pdbx_strand_id
1 'polypeptide(L)'
;MANRTLVFFNHEEGARPLHCEARAGRIILTLRDLDHDGNGATRILPLEQAAVLADAIGHRWHWIGKTANKGGIAVSVTIDATVLRFLDTTGSGHITLSLDQAAKLADWIKTHTTPALAAGKETR
;
A
#
# COMPACT_ATOMS: atom_id res chain seq x y z
N MET A 1 16.60 -2.51 -13.44
CA MET A 1 16.30 -1.99 -12.08
C MET A 1 14.80 -1.80 -12.00
N ALA A 2 14.11 -2.37 -11.02
CA ALA A 2 12.66 -2.19 -10.86
C ALA A 2 12.34 -0.75 -10.48
N ASN A 3 11.22 -0.21 -10.98
CA ASN A 3 10.78 1.13 -10.62
C ASN A 3 10.42 1.18 -9.14
N ARG A 4 11.13 1.99 -8.36
CA ARG A 4 10.95 2.11 -6.90
C ARG A 4 9.76 2.97 -6.49
N THR A 5 9.08 3.58 -7.44
CA THR A 5 7.89 4.39 -7.18
C THR A 5 6.73 3.97 -8.07
N LEU A 6 5.52 4.05 -7.54
CA LEU A 6 4.28 3.81 -8.27
C LEU A 6 3.23 4.80 -7.76
N VAL A 7 2.42 5.36 -8.66
CA VAL A 7 1.39 6.34 -8.29
C VAL A 7 0.05 5.92 -8.88
N PHE A 8 -1.00 5.98 -8.06
CA PHE A 8 -2.38 5.75 -8.48
C PHE A 8 -3.19 7.02 -8.25
N PHE A 9 -3.92 7.44 -9.28
CA PHE A 9 -4.89 8.51 -9.20
C PHE A 9 -6.27 7.90 -8.93
N ASN A 10 -7.00 8.46 -7.96
CA ASN A 10 -8.41 8.14 -7.77
C ASN A 10 -9.22 8.85 -8.88
N HIS A 11 -10.27 8.22 -9.38
CA HIS A 11 -11.17 8.79 -10.38
C HIS A 11 -12.30 9.63 -9.77
N GLU A 12 -12.45 9.62 -8.44
CA GLU A 12 -13.45 10.42 -7.74
C GLU A 12 -13.06 11.91 -7.70
N GLU A 13 -14.04 12.80 -7.84
CA GLU A 13 -13.83 14.25 -7.67
C GLU A 13 -13.31 14.53 -6.25
N GLY A 14 -12.18 15.22 -6.12
CA GLY A 14 -11.47 15.33 -4.84
C GLY A 14 -10.45 14.20 -4.58
N ALA A 15 -10.00 13.52 -5.63
CA ALA A 15 -9.05 12.41 -5.57
C ALA A 15 -7.74 12.72 -4.83
N ARG A 16 -7.49 11.95 -3.76
CA ARG A 16 -6.22 11.83 -3.05
C ARG A 16 -5.34 10.78 -3.73
N PRO A 17 -4.27 11.13 -4.48
CA PRO A 17 -3.45 10.12 -5.13
C PRO A 17 -2.68 9.28 -4.10
N LEU A 18 -2.55 7.98 -4.40
CA LEU A 18 -1.73 7.07 -3.63
C LEU A 18 -0.33 7.03 -4.24
N HIS A 19 0.65 7.47 -3.46
CA HIS A 19 2.06 7.33 -3.77
C HIS A 19 2.63 6.11 -3.04
N CYS A 20 3.26 5.22 -3.79
CA CYS A 20 3.94 4.04 -3.29
C CYS A 20 5.44 4.21 -3.52
N GLU A 21 6.24 3.96 -2.48
CA GLU A 21 7.70 4.04 -2.55
C GLU A 21 8.32 2.81 -1.90
N ALA A 22 9.24 2.15 -2.61
CA ALA A 22 10.06 1.08 -2.08
C ALA A 22 11.40 1.64 -1.59
N ARG A 23 11.67 1.51 -0.29
CA ARG A 23 12.96 1.81 0.32
C ARG A 23 13.57 0.55 0.92
N ALA A 24 14.87 0.59 1.21
CA ALA A 24 15.57 -0.54 1.84
C ALA A 24 14.80 -1.03 3.09
N GLY A 25 14.31 -2.27 3.03
CA GLY A 25 13.61 -2.93 4.14
C GLY A 25 12.15 -2.50 4.38
N ARG A 26 11.54 -1.68 3.52
CA ARG A 26 10.16 -1.20 3.74
C ARG A 26 9.45 -0.70 2.49
N ILE A 27 8.13 -0.81 2.51
CA ILE A 27 7.23 -0.13 1.56
C ILE A 27 6.57 1.04 2.28
N ILE A 28 6.55 2.20 1.63
CA ILE A 28 5.91 3.41 2.12
C ILE A 28 4.72 3.69 1.21
N LEU A 29 3.55 3.83 1.82
CA LEU A 29 2.32 4.22 1.13
C LEU A 29 1.87 5.57 1.66
N THR A 30 1.64 6.54 0.78
CA THR A 30 1.20 7.89 1.17
C THR A 30 -0.03 8.26 0.36
N LEU A 31 -1.16 8.44 1.05
CA LEU A 31 -2.38 9.01 0.48
C LEU A 31 -2.30 10.53 0.60
N ARG A 32 -2.03 11.23 -0.51
CA ARG A 32 -1.80 12.68 -0.52
C ARG A 32 -3.11 13.46 -0.30
N ASP A 33 -3.04 14.62 0.35
CA ASP A 33 -4.20 15.50 0.44
C ASP A 33 -4.45 16.28 -0.85
N LEU A 34 -5.70 16.73 -1.02
CA LEU A 34 -6.19 17.44 -2.20
C LEU A 34 -5.41 18.72 -2.53
N ASP A 35 -5.10 19.51 -1.50
CA ASP A 35 -4.48 20.83 -1.67
C ASP A 35 -2.95 20.78 -1.81
N HIS A 36 -2.34 19.59 -1.90
CA HIS A 36 -0.88 19.37 -2.09
C HIS A 36 0.06 19.95 -1.01
N ASP A 37 -0.43 20.80 -0.10
CA ASP A 37 0.28 21.48 0.99
C ASP A 37 0.30 20.69 2.34
N GLY A 38 -0.54 19.67 2.48
CA GLY A 38 -0.70 18.86 3.70
C GLY A 38 0.08 17.54 3.73
N ASN A 39 0.52 17.15 4.93
CA ASN A 39 1.06 15.81 5.25
C ASN A 39 -0.04 14.74 5.03
N GLY A 40 -0.12 14.20 3.81
CA GLY A 40 -1.00 13.08 3.50
C GLY A 40 -0.80 11.87 4.43
N ALA A 41 -1.82 11.01 4.55
CA ALA A 41 -1.78 9.85 5.42
C ALA A 41 -0.70 8.86 4.94
N THR A 42 0.36 8.69 5.73
CA THR A 42 1.50 7.84 5.37
C THR A 42 1.54 6.58 6.21
N ARG A 43 1.83 5.43 5.60
CA ARG A 43 1.94 4.13 6.24
C ARG A 43 3.25 3.47 5.84
N ILE A 44 4.03 3.13 6.85
CA ILE A 44 5.32 2.46 6.67
C ILE A 44 5.14 0.99 7.01
N LEU A 45 5.27 0.15 5.99
CA LEU A 45 5.11 -1.29 6.06
C LEU A 45 6.50 -1.96 6.05
N PRO A 46 6.89 -2.67 7.11
CA PRO A 46 7.99 -3.63 7.04
C PRO A 46 7.74 -4.67 5.93
N LEU A 47 8.81 -5.27 5.39
CA LEU A 47 8.69 -6.18 4.24
C LEU A 47 7.69 -7.32 4.45
N GLU A 48 7.63 -7.91 5.64
CA GLU A 48 6.68 -8.98 5.95
C GLU A 48 5.24 -8.49 5.88
N GLN A 49 4.93 -7.34 6.50
CA GLN A 49 3.60 -6.74 6.44
C GLN A 49 3.25 -6.30 5.01
N ALA A 50 4.21 -5.78 4.25
CA ALA A 50 4.02 -5.44 2.86
C ALA A 50 3.73 -6.68 1.99
N ALA A 51 4.41 -7.81 2.24
CA ALA A 51 4.15 -9.06 1.55
C ALA A 51 2.73 -9.58 1.84
N VAL A 52 2.27 -9.52 3.09
CA VAL A 52 0.88 -9.91 3.44
C VAL A 52 -0.13 -8.95 2.80
N LEU A 53 0.14 -7.64 2.76
CA LEU A 53 -0.69 -6.68 2.05
C LEU A 53 -0.81 -7.03 0.56
N ALA A 54 0.31 -7.37 -0.09
CA ALA A 54 0.33 -7.72 -1.50
C ALA A 54 -0.43 -9.03 -1.77
N ASP A 55 -0.30 -10.00 -0.87
CA ASP A 55 -1.08 -11.23 -0.91
C ASP A 55 -2.58 -10.94 -0.77
N ALA A 56 -2.93 -10.02 0.13
CA ALA A 56 -4.31 -9.62 0.35
C ALA A 56 -4.99 -8.97 -0.83
N ILE A 57 -4.27 -8.07 -1.50
CA ILE A 57 -4.76 -7.43 -2.71
C ILE A 57 -4.84 -8.47 -3.84
N GLY A 58 -3.81 -9.32 -3.99
CA GLY A 58 -3.73 -10.31 -5.06
C GLY A 58 -4.79 -11.41 -4.98
N HIS A 59 -5.06 -11.92 -3.78
CA HIS A 59 -6.09 -12.95 -3.52
C HIS A 59 -7.48 -12.36 -3.25
N ARG A 60 -7.59 -11.03 -3.24
CA ARG A 60 -8.84 -10.32 -3.00
C ARG A 60 -9.54 -10.75 -1.71
N TRP A 61 -8.82 -10.70 -0.58
CA TRP A 61 -9.43 -10.91 0.74
C TRP A 61 -9.44 -9.63 1.58
N HIS A 62 -10.29 -9.59 2.60
CA HIS A 62 -10.27 -8.52 3.59
C HIS A 62 -9.09 -8.72 4.54
N TRP A 63 -8.40 -7.64 4.88
CA TRP A 63 -7.23 -7.71 5.76
C TRP A 63 -7.01 -6.40 6.51
N ILE A 64 -6.44 -6.47 7.71
CA ILE A 64 -6.02 -5.30 8.49
C ILE A 64 -4.61 -5.55 8.99
N GLY A 65 -3.70 -4.63 8.67
CA GLY A 65 -2.29 -4.66 9.06
C GLY A 65 -1.93 -3.52 10.00
N LYS A 66 -0.99 -3.79 10.90
CA LYS A 66 -0.33 -2.76 11.71
C LYS A 66 0.87 -2.20 10.95
N THR A 67 1.09 -0.90 11.08
CA THR A 67 2.20 -0.21 10.41
C THR A 67 3.21 0.29 11.43
N ALA A 68 4.44 0.54 10.99
CA ALA A 68 5.54 0.91 11.89
C ALA A 68 5.34 2.30 12.54
N ASN A 69 4.54 3.18 11.94
CA ASN A 69 4.31 4.55 12.40
C ASN A 69 2.98 4.73 13.17
N LYS A 70 2.64 3.77 14.04
CA LYS A 70 1.49 3.79 14.99
C LYS A 70 0.08 3.80 14.37
N GLY A 71 -0.06 3.84 13.04
CA GLY A 71 -1.34 3.67 12.33
C GLY A 71 -1.58 2.24 11.81
N GLY A 72 -2.74 2.03 11.18
CA GLY A 72 -3.09 0.79 10.49
C GLY A 72 -3.38 1.01 9.01
N ILE A 73 -3.39 -0.09 8.25
CA ILE A 73 -3.93 -0.13 6.89
C ILE A 73 -4.93 -1.27 6.78
N ALA A 74 -6.05 -1.05 6.11
CA ALA A 74 -7.03 -2.09 5.83
C ALA A 74 -7.25 -2.25 4.33
N VAL A 75 -7.45 -3.50 3.91
CA VAL A 75 -7.88 -3.90 2.58
C VAL A 75 -9.34 -4.32 2.70
N SER A 76 -10.20 -3.70 1.90
CA SER A 76 -11.57 -4.15 1.70
C SER A 76 -11.78 -4.47 0.23
N VAL A 77 -12.46 -5.57 -0.06
CA VAL A 77 -12.75 -5.98 -1.44
C VAL A 77 -14.22 -5.83 -1.74
N THR A 78 -14.52 -5.30 -2.92
CA THR A 78 -15.87 -5.30 -3.50
C THR A 78 -15.89 -6.24 -4.70
N ILE A 79 -17.00 -6.31 -5.43
CA ILE A 79 -17.06 -7.13 -6.65
C ILE A 79 -16.07 -6.66 -7.73
N ASP A 80 -15.86 -5.34 -7.81
CA ASP A 80 -15.22 -4.63 -8.90
C ASP A 80 -13.94 -3.86 -8.49
N ALA A 81 -13.69 -3.74 -7.19
CA ALA A 81 -12.59 -2.90 -6.69
C ALA A 81 -11.91 -3.48 -5.44
N THR A 82 -10.80 -2.84 -5.09
CA THR A 82 -10.11 -3.02 -3.82
C THR A 82 -9.93 -1.65 -3.17
N VAL A 83 -10.47 -1.49 -1.98
CA VAL A 83 -10.41 -0.25 -1.20
C VAL A 83 -9.30 -0.37 -0.16
N LEU A 84 -8.32 0.52 -0.23
CA LEU A 84 -7.28 0.66 0.79
C LEU A 84 -7.66 1.78 1.74
N ARG A 85 -7.73 1.47 3.04
CA ARG A 85 -8.07 2.43 4.10
C ARG A 85 -6.87 2.67 5.00
N PHE A 86 -6.54 3.94 5.18
CA PHE A 86 -5.51 4.42 6.10
C PHE A 86 -6.18 4.69 7.44
N LEU A 87 -5.92 3.83 8.42
CA LEU A 87 -6.57 3.86 9.73
C LEU A 87 -5.71 4.70 10.69
N ASP A 88 -6.22 5.83 11.15
CA ASP A 88 -5.58 6.70 12.15
C ASP A 88 -6.61 7.25 13.14
N THR A 89 -6.16 7.72 14.31
CA THR A 89 -6.98 8.48 15.26
C THR A 89 -7.13 9.95 14.85
N THR A 90 -6.26 10.49 13.99
CA THR A 90 -6.23 11.93 13.63
C THR A 90 -6.53 12.24 12.17
N GLY A 91 -6.66 11.23 11.30
CA GLY A 91 -6.93 11.42 9.88
C GLY A 91 -7.15 10.09 9.16
N SER A 92 -8.42 9.77 8.89
CA SER A 92 -8.80 8.60 8.11
C SER A 92 -8.93 8.97 6.64
N GLY A 93 -8.42 8.11 5.75
CA GLY A 93 -8.53 8.30 4.31
C GLY A 93 -8.59 6.96 3.59
N HIS A 94 -9.13 6.95 2.38
CA HIS A 94 -9.15 5.74 1.57
C HIS A 94 -8.93 6.04 0.09
N ILE A 95 -8.52 5.01 -0.64
CA ILE A 95 -8.48 5.01 -2.09
C ILE A 95 -9.11 3.73 -2.60
N THR A 96 -9.95 3.87 -3.62
CA THR A 96 -10.55 2.76 -4.36
C THR A 96 -9.69 2.49 -5.58
N LEU A 97 -9.18 1.27 -5.70
CA LEU A 97 -8.40 0.81 -6.85
C LEU A 97 -9.27 -0.12 -7.69
N SER A 98 -9.26 0.08 -9.02
CA SER A 98 -9.82 -0.89 -9.95
C SER A 98 -9.07 -2.23 -9.87
N LEU A 99 -9.65 -3.30 -10.42
CA LEU A 99 -9.00 -4.62 -10.46
C LEU A 99 -7.58 -4.56 -11.04
N ASP A 100 -7.40 -3.86 -12.15
CA ASP A 100 -6.09 -3.68 -12.79
C ASP A 100 -5.11 -2.89 -11.93
N GLN A 101 -5.58 -1.82 -11.27
CA GLN A 101 -4.73 -1.01 -10.39
C GLN A 101 -4.31 -1.82 -9.16
N ALA A 102 -5.24 -2.57 -8.58
CA ALA A 102 -4.98 -3.46 -7.45
C ALA A 102 -3.96 -4.54 -7.82
N ALA A 103 -4.13 -5.21 -8.97
CA ALA A 103 -3.18 -6.21 -9.46
C ALA A 103 -1.78 -5.62 -9.67
N LYS A 104 -1.69 -4.42 -10.28
CA LYS A 104 -0.42 -3.70 -10.46
C LYS A 104 0.24 -3.36 -9.13
N LEU A 105 -0.52 -2.92 -8.13
CA LEU A 105 0.01 -2.64 -6.79
C LEU A 105 0.53 -3.91 -6.12
N ALA A 106 -0.24 -4.99 -6.16
CA ALA A 106 0.15 -6.26 -5.56
C ALA A 106 1.45 -6.81 -6.18
N ASP A 107 1.54 -6.82 -7.51
CA ASP A 107 2.74 -7.24 -8.23
C ASP A 107 3.94 -6.35 -7.88
N TRP A 108 3.75 -5.03 -7.93
CA TRP A 108 4.80 -4.07 -7.59
C TRP A 108 5.32 -4.28 -6.17
N ILE A 109 4.45 -4.48 -5.17
CA ILE A 109 4.91 -4.78 -3.80
C ILE A 109 5.70 -6.11 -3.76
N LYS A 110 5.20 -7.17 -4.40
CA LYS A 110 5.88 -8.48 -4.44
C LYS A 110 7.29 -8.38 -5.03
N THR A 111 7.49 -7.63 -6.10
CA THR A 111 8.83 -7.44 -6.70
C THR A 111 9.84 -6.76 -5.75
N HIS A 112 9.34 -6.00 -4.76
CA HIS A 112 10.17 -5.28 -3.79
C HIS A 112 10.25 -5.97 -2.42
N THR A 113 9.45 -7.01 -2.15
CA THR A 113 9.49 -7.79 -0.90
C THR A 113 10.10 -9.17 -1.09
N THR A 114 9.82 -9.87 -2.19
CA THR A 114 10.28 -11.25 -2.43
C THR A 114 11.81 -11.41 -2.40
N PRO A 115 12.62 -10.56 -3.08
CA PRO A 115 14.07 -10.71 -3.07
C PRO A 115 14.68 -10.50 -1.69
N ALA A 116 14.13 -9.56 -0.93
CA ALA A 116 14.64 -9.20 0.40
C ALA A 116 14.23 -10.23 1.47
N LEU A 117 13.05 -10.84 1.34
CA LEU A 117 12.63 -11.96 2.21
C LEU A 117 13.39 -13.25 1.89
N ALA A 118 13.79 -13.48 0.63
CA ALA A 118 14.65 -14.60 0.26
C ALA A 118 16.07 -14.46 0.84
N ALA A 119 16.67 -13.27 0.70
CA ALA A 119 18.01 -12.99 1.24
C ALA A 119 18.11 -13.10 2.78
N GLY A 120 17.02 -12.82 3.50
CA GLY A 120 16.96 -13.00 4.96
C GLY A 120 16.83 -14.46 5.42
N LYS A 121 16.52 -15.40 4.51
CA LYS A 121 16.42 -16.83 4.82
C LYS A 121 17.72 -17.60 4.63
N GLU A 122 18.69 -17.08 3.89
CA GLU A 122 19.98 -17.75 3.63
C GLU A 122 21.04 -17.56 4.73
N THR A 123 20.77 -16.75 5.75
CA THR A 123 21.71 -16.48 6.86
C THR A 123 21.32 -17.14 8.19
N ARG A 124 20.64 -18.30 8.18
CA ARG A 124 20.28 -19.00 9.41
C ARG A 124 20.61 -20.49 9.40
#